data_AF-A0A9E7FMH7-F1
#
_entry.id   AF-A0A9E7FMH7-F1
#
_cell.length_a   1.000
_cell.length_b   1.000
_cell.length_c   1.000
_cell.angle_alpha   90.00
_cell.angle_beta   90.00
_cell.angle_gamma   90.00
#
_symmetry.space_group_name_H-M   'P 1'
#
loop_
_entity.id
_entity.type
_entity.pdbx_description
1 polymer ?
#
loop_
_entity_poly.entity_id
_entity_poly.type
_entity_poly.pdbx_seq_one_letter_code
_entity_poly.pdbx_strand_id
1 'polypeptide(L)'
;MAEIATVIIKVDLHCCTCSKKIKKVLCKLQKRFDIQSIVYDEKKNTVTVSGPFDPECFIRKLLCLACKVIQDVQIKPPPPPPKPPQKPSSPPKP
;
A
#
# COMPACT_ATOMS: atom_id res chain seq x y z
N MET A 1 9.86 -5.76 16.38
CA MET A 1 9.56 -6.28 15.02
C MET A 1 8.68 -5.24 14.38
N ALA A 2 9.03 -4.71 13.21
CA ALA A 2 8.19 -3.72 12.55
C ALA A 2 7.01 -4.45 11.88
N GLU A 3 5.81 -4.29 12.42
CA GLU A 3 4.60 -4.80 11.77
C GLU A 3 4.37 -4.00 10.49
N ILE A 4 4.35 -4.69 9.35
CA ILE A 4 4.11 -4.07 8.06
C ILE A 4 2.62 -4.17 7.78
N ALA A 5 1.94 -3.02 7.79
CA ALA A 5 0.55 -2.95 7.38
C ALA A 5 0.45 -2.96 5.85
N THR A 6 -0.59 -3.60 5.34
CA THR A 6 -0.90 -3.59 3.90
C THR A 6 -2.32 -3.07 3.70
N VAL A 7 -2.45 -2.01 2.91
CA VAL A 7 -3.73 -1.37 2.60
C VAL A 7 -3.98 -1.47 1.10
N ILE A 8 -5.14 -2.01 0.73
CA ILE A 8 -5.60 -2.10 -0.65
C ILE A 8 -6.65 -1.01 -0.87
N ILE A 9 -6.42 -0.18 -1.86
CA ILE A 9 -7.20 1.01 -2.17
C ILE A 9 -7.84 0.80 -3.54
N LYS A 10 -9.15 0.74 -3.62
CA LYS A 10 -9.87 0.66 -4.90
C LYS A 10 -10.09 2.06 -5.45
N VAL A 11 -9.60 2.30 -6.66
CA VAL A 11 -9.63 3.59 -7.33
C VAL A 11 -9.98 3.40 -8.80
N ASP A 12 -10.83 4.26 -9.33
CA ASP A 12 -11.13 4.25 -10.76
C ASP A 12 -9.93 4.77 -11.57
N LEU A 13 -9.20 3.86 -12.24
CA LEU A 13 -8.07 4.22 -13.10
C LEU A 13 -8.51 4.62 -14.52
N HIS A 14 -9.76 4.37 -14.87
CA HIS A 14 -10.37 4.81 -16.13
C HIS A 14 -10.52 6.34 -16.22
N CYS A 15 -10.58 7.02 -15.08
CA CYS A 15 -10.63 8.48 -15.04
C CYS A 15 -9.22 9.11 -14.98
N CYS A 16 -8.88 9.88 -16.02
CA CYS A 16 -7.60 10.61 -16.14
C CYS A 16 -7.32 11.57 -14.97
N THR A 17 -8.37 12.16 -14.38
CA THR A 17 -8.28 13.07 -13.24
C THR A 17 -8.08 12.31 -11.93
N CYS A 18 -8.74 11.17 -11.77
CA CYS A 18 -8.63 10.29 -10.61
C CYS A 18 -7.22 9.70 -10.47
N SER A 19 -6.67 9.13 -11.54
CA SER A 19 -5.33 8.54 -11.53
C SER A 19 -4.24 9.59 -11.23
N LYS A 20 -4.34 10.80 -11.79
CA LYS A 20 -3.43 11.92 -11.44
C LYS A 20 -3.55 12.33 -9.97
N LYS A 21 -4.77 12.36 -9.43
CA LYS A 21 -5.01 12.73 -8.03
C LYS A 21 -4.51 11.66 -7.08
N ILE A 22 -4.75 10.37 -7.35
CA ILE A 22 -4.26 9.27 -6.52
C ILE A 22 -2.73 9.22 -6.50
N LYS A 23 -2.06 9.39 -7.65
CA LYS A 23 -0.59 9.46 -7.74
C LYS A 23 -0.03 10.61 -6.89
N LYS A 24 -0.65 11.80 -6.95
CA LYS A 24 -0.25 12.95 -6.10
C LYS A 24 -0.45 12.66 -4.60
N VAL A 25 -1.59 12.07 -4.23
CA VAL A 25 -1.89 11.76 -2.83
C VAL A 25 -0.95 10.68 -2.30
N LEU A 26 -0.73 9.61 -3.05
CA LEU A 26 0.21 8.54 -2.69
C LEU A 26 1.64 9.06 -2.54
N CYS A 27 2.10 9.95 -3.43
CA CYS A 27 3.41 10.58 -3.28
C CYS A 27 3.52 11.43 -2.00
N LYS A 28 2.46 12.17 -1.63
CA LYS A 28 2.44 12.91 -0.36
C LYS A 28 2.41 11.97 0.85
N LEU A 29 1.67 10.88 0.76
CA LEU A 29 1.58 9.88 1.82
C LEU A 29 2.90 9.14 1.99
N GLN A 30 3.57 8.74 0.90
CA GLN A 30 4.91 8.15 0.93
C GLN A 30 5.96 9.06 1.58
N LYS A 31 5.82 10.38 1.45
CA LYS A 31 6.71 11.32 2.14
C LYS A 31 6.39 11.48 3.64
N ARG A 32 5.17 11.16 4.06
CA ARG A 32 4.69 11.31 5.44
C ARG A 32 4.70 10.01 6.23
N PHE A 33 4.59 8.89 5.54
CA PHE A 33 4.54 7.54 6.06
C PHE A 33 5.63 6.74 5.38
N ASP A 34 6.35 5.94 6.16
CA ASP A 34 7.37 5.02 5.66
C ASP A 34 6.72 3.88 4.87
N ILE A 35 6.32 4.18 3.63
CA ILE A 35 5.80 3.20 2.69
C ILE A 35 7.00 2.51 2.03
N GLN A 36 7.09 1.19 2.17
CA GLN A 36 8.15 0.40 1.54
C GLN A 36 7.80 -0.02 0.12
N SER A 37 6.52 -0.29 -0.16
CA SER A 37 6.10 -0.74 -1.49
C SER A 37 4.71 -0.23 -1.87
N ILE A 38 4.57 0.12 -3.15
CA ILE A 38 3.31 0.53 -3.77
C ILE A 38 3.14 -0.27 -5.04
N VAL A 39 2.06 -1.03 -5.14
CA VAL A 39 1.71 -1.86 -6.29
C VAL A 39 0.43 -1.31 -6.90
N TYR A 40 0.46 -1.00 -8.20
CA TYR A 40 -0.70 -0.54 -8.95
C TYR A 40 -1.24 -1.70 -9.77
N ASP A 41 -2.45 -2.16 -9.44
CA ASP A 41 -3.16 -3.23 -10.14
C ASP A 41 -4.19 -2.62 -11.09
N GLU A 42 -3.76 -2.30 -12.31
CA GLU A 42 -4.63 -1.75 -13.36
C GLU A 42 -5.78 -2.70 -13.72
N LYS A 43 -5.52 -4.01 -13.69
CA LYS A 43 -6.54 -5.05 -13.96
C LYS A 43 -7.70 -5.04 -12.98
N LYS A 44 -7.44 -4.67 -11.73
CA LYS A 44 -8.44 -4.67 -10.64
C LYS A 44 -8.89 -3.27 -10.25
N ASN A 45 -8.31 -2.23 -10.87
CA ASN A 45 -8.52 -0.85 -10.47
C ASN A 45 -8.21 -0.65 -8.97
N THR A 46 -7.11 -1.25 -8.51
CA THR A 46 -6.69 -1.20 -7.10
C THR A 46 -5.23 -0.78 -6.95
N VAL A 47 -4.90 -0.15 -5.83
CA VAL A 47 -3.54 0.22 -5.44
C VAL A 47 -3.27 -0.39 -4.08
N THR A 48 -2.25 -1.23 -4.00
CA THR A 48 -1.82 -1.85 -2.76
C THR A 48 -0.61 -1.09 -2.23
N VAL A 49 -0.67 -0.69 -0.96
CA VAL A 49 0.38 0.04 -0.27
C VAL A 49 0.82 -0.79 0.93
N SER A 50 2.12 -1.04 1.07
CA SER A 50 2.67 -1.73 2.23
C SER A 50 3.82 -0.97 2.86
N GLY A 51 3.86 -0.99 4.18
CA GLY A 51 4.91 -0.33 4.96
C GLY A 51 4.67 -0.39 6.46
N PRO A 52 5.68 -0.05 7.27
CA PRO A 52 5.57 0.14 8.72
C PRO A 52 4.78 1.43 9.05
N PHE A 53 3.47 1.39 8.85
CA PHE A 53 2.57 2.49 9.19
C PHE A 53 1.23 1.97 9.70
N ASP A 54 0.51 2.80 10.47
CA ASP A 54 -0.83 2.46 10.92
C ASP A 54 -1.84 2.55 9.77
N PRO A 55 -2.52 1.44 9.42
CA PRO A 55 -3.45 1.41 8.30
C PRO A 55 -4.66 2.31 8.55
N GLU A 56 -5.16 2.39 9.78
CA GLU A 56 -6.29 3.27 10.12
C GLU A 56 -5.96 4.76 9.95
N CYS A 57 -4.78 5.17 10.42
CA CYS A 57 -4.32 6.54 10.30
C CYS A 57 -4.02 6.90 8.84
N PHE A 58 -3.46 5.95 8.09
CA PHE A 58 -3.25 6.07 6.65
C PHE A 58 -4.57 6.24 5.90
N ILE A 59 -5.58 5.40 6.17
CA ILE A 59 -6.90 5.48 5.53
C ILE A 59 -7.59 6.80 5.82
N ARG A 60 -7.57 7.29 7.07
CA ARG A 60 -8.13 8.60 7.40
C ARG A 60 -7.51 9.73 6.60
N LYS A 61 -6.17 9.78 6.52
CA LYS A 61 -5.47 10.82 5.74
C LYS A 61 -5.70 10.65 4.24
N LEU A 62 -5.72 9.40 3.77
CA LEU A 62 -5.99 9.08 2.38
C LEU A 62 -7.40 9.53 1.98
N LEU A 63 -8.43 9.20 2.75
CA LEU A 63 -9.81 9.64 2.52
C LEU A 63 -9.95 11.16 2.62
N CYS A 64 -9.21 11.82 3.51
CA CYS A 64 -9.22 13.29 3.62
C CYS A 64 -8.60 13.97 2.38
N LEU A 65 -7.55 13.39 1.79
CA LEU A 65 -6.86 13.95 0.63
C LEU A 65 -7.48 13.55 -0.72
N ALA A 66 -7.98 12.32 -0.81
CA ALA A 66 -8.49 11.72 -2.04
C ALA A 66 -10.03 11.70 -2.10
N CYS A 67 -10.76 11.92 -0.99
CA CYS A 67 -12.23 11.96 -0.83
C CYS A 67 -13.03 11.16 -1.86
N LYS A 68 -13.29 11.75 -3.03
CA LYS A 68 -14.16 11.22 -4.10
C LYS A 68 -13.48 10.26 -5.08
N VAL A 69 -12.17 10.11 -5.02
CA VAL A 69 -11.39 9.30 -5.98
C VAL A 69 -11.36 7.82 -5.57
N ILE A 70 -11.53 7.56 -4.28
CA ILE A 70 -11.45 6.22 -3.70
C ILE A 70 -12.86 5.66 -3.64
N GLN A 71 -13.04 4.47 -4.21
CA GLN A 71 -14.31 3.76 -4.16
C GLN A 71 -14.41 2.87 -2.93
N ASP A 72 -13.31 2.21 -2.57
CA ASP A 72 -13.29 1.26 -1.47
C ASP A 72 -11.87 1.20 -0.88
N VAL A 73 -11.75 0.89 0.42
CA VAL A 73 -10.46 0.66 1.05
C VAL A 73 -10.53 -0.57 1.95
N GLN A 74 -9.59 -1.48 1.76
CA GLN A 74 -9.48 -2.72 2.51
C GLN A 74 -8.13 -2.76 3.22
N ILE A 75 -8.18 -2.88 4.55
CA ILE A 75 -7.00 -3.19 5.35
C ILE A 75 -6.80 -4.69 5.28
N LYS A 76 -5.66 -5.14 4.77
CA LYS A 76 -5.26 -6.52 5.02
C LYS A 76 -4.61 -6.57 6.40
N PRO A 77 -5.08 -7.45 7.31
CA PRO A 77 -4.39 -7.67 8.57
C PRO A 77 -2.95 -8.07 8.25
N PRO A 78 -1.95 -7.53 8.98
CA PRO A 78 -0.58 -7.96 8.80
C PRO A 78 -0.53 -9.48 8.98
N PRO A 79 0.12 -10.24 8.07
CA PRO A 79 0.37 -11.63 8.35
C PRO A 79 1.14 -11.71 9.68
N PRO A 80 0.82 -12.66 10.57
CA PRO A 80 1.52 -12.81 11.84
C PRO A 80 3.03 -12.86 11.56
N PRO A 81 3.84 -12.22 12.42
CA PRO A 81 5.25 -11.98 12.14
C PRO A 81 5.93 -13.30 11.75
N PRO A 82 6.61 -13.37 10.58
CA PRO A 82 7.46 -14.50 10.28
C PRO A 82 8.55 -14.55 11.35
N LYS A 83 8.70 -15.72 11.96
CA LYS A 83 9.82 -16.08 12.84
C LYS A 83 11.15 -15.65 12.15
N PRO A 84 12.17 -15.24 12.93
CA PRO A 84 13.40 -14.63 12.42
C PRO A 84 14.06 -15.38 11.25
N PRO A 85 14.77 -14.67 10.37
CA PRO A 85 15.14 -15.09 9.02
C PRO A 85 16.06 -16.32 9.02
N GLN A 86 15.59 -17.45 8.49
CA GLN A 86 16.49 -18.44 7.90
C GLN A 86 16.93 -17.87 6.55
N LYS A 87 18.14 -17.32 6.52
CA LYS A 87 18.87 -17.03 5.28
C LYS A 87 18.75 -18.27 4.38
N PRO A 88 18.33 -18.17 3.11
CA PRO A 88 18.54 -19.26 2.17
C PRO A 88 20.05 -19.40 2.01
N SER A 89 20.62 -20.40 2.70
CA SER A 89 21.97 -20.88 2.48
C SER A 89 22.11 -21.12 0.98
N SER A 90 23.05 -20.38 0.39
CA SER A 90 23.42 -20.40 -1.01
C SER A 90 23.52 -21.83 -1.55
N PRO A 91 23.05 -22.12 -2.77
CA PRO A 91 23.17 -23.44 -3.35
C PRO A 91 24.63 -23.74 -3.71
N PRO A 92 25.24 -24.87 -3.29
CA PRO A 92 26.39 -25.39 -4.01
C PRO A 92 25.85 -25.97 -5.33
N LYS A 93 25.94 -25.18 -6.39
CA LYS A 93 25.86 -25.68 -7.77
C LYS A 93 27.20 -26.38 -8.12
N PRO A 94 27.16 -27.28 -9.12
CA PRO A 94 27.73 -28.64 -9.14
C PRO A 94 29.25 -28.76 -9.03
#